data_AF-A0A2E9VKK2-F1
#
_entry.id   AF-A0A2E9VKK2-F1
#
_cell.length_a   1.000
_cell.length_b   1.000
_cell.length_c   1.000
_cell.angle_alpha   90.00
_cell.angle_beta   90.00
_cell.angle_gamma   90.00
#
_symmetry.space_group_name_H-M   'P 1'
#
loop_
_entity.id
_entity.type
_entity.pdbx_description
1 polymer ?
#
loop_
_entity_poly.entity_id
_entity_poly.type
_entity_poly.pdbx_seq_one_letter_code
_entity_poly.pdbx_strand_id
1 'polypeptide(L)'
;MTISADAISTPRYILHFERKPLAPVVSKLLSIQDYHVIYGFSDKIHFDKFIANYPMPLTPYPLVKIHLKNVNESVGNGLNLIAINATGPEAVEVLAATNLEVLEAHIHHHDQVPASYRLKFDSETQAYHVEESLV
;
A
#
# COMPACT_ATOMS: atom_id res chain seq x y z
N MET A 1 -5.35 -25.73 -13.12
CA MET A 1 -5.57 -25.26 -11.74
C MET A 1 -5.02 -23.86 -11.68
N THR A 2 -5.89 -22.86 -11.64
CA THR A 2 -5.51 -21.44 -11.71
C THR A 2 -5.40 -20.95 -10.26
N ILE A 3 -4.18 -20.76 -9.77
CA ILE A 3 -3.95 -20.19 -8.45
C ILE A 3 -4.14 -18.68 -8.61
N SER A 4 -5.22 -18.13 -8.05
CA SER A 4 -5.47 -16.68 -8.06
C SER A 4 -4.52 -16.03 -7.07
N ALA A 5 -3.83 -14.95 -7.50
CA ALA A 5 -3.35 -13.95 -6.56
C ALA A 5 -4.53 -13.53 -5.66
N ASP A 6 -4.32 -13.49 -4.34
CA ASP A 6 -5.38 -13.10 -3.42
C ASP A 6 -5.96 -11.74 -3.85
N ALA A 7 -7.27 -11.68 -4.09
CA ALA A 7 -7.93 -10.46 -4.51
C ALA A 7 -8.23 -9.61 -3.27
N ILE A 8 -7.69 -8.40 -3.22
CA ILE A 8 -7.85 -7.47 -2.10
C ILE A 8 -8.65 -6.25 -2.53
N SER A 9 -9.40 -5.66 -1.61
CA SER A 9 -10.29 -4.53 -1.91
C SER A 9 -9.53 -3.33 -2.46
N THR A 10 -10.03 -2.74 -3.54
CA THR A 10 -9.44 -1.55 -4.16
C THR A 10 -9.37 -0.41 -3.16
N PRO A 11 -8.19 0.17 -2.88
CA PRO A 11 -8.06 1.28 -1.95
C PRO A 11 -8.71 2.54 -2.51
N ARG A 12 -9.43 3.27 -1.66
CA ARG A 12 -10.14 4.52 -1.97
C ARG A 12 -9.54 5.73 -1.26
N TYR A 13 -8.74 5.49 -0.23
CA TYR A 13 -8.13 6.53 0.59
C TYR A 13 -6.66 6.21 0.83
N ILE A 14 -5.86 7.25 1.00
CA ILE A 14 -4.51 7.15 1.54
C ILE A 14 -4.44 8.01 2.80
N LEU A 15 -3.41 7.80 3.62
CA LEU A 15 -3.18 8.59 4.82
C LEU A 15 -2.22 9.72 4.51
N HIS A 16 -2.52 10.93 4.95
CA HIS A 16 -1.55 12.01 4.98
C HIS A 16 -1.11 12.30 6.40
N PHE A 17 0.21 12.43 6.57
CA PHE A 17 0.85 13.07 7.72
C PHE A 17 1.59 14.31 7.22
N GLU A 18 1.32 15.48 7.80
CA GLU A 18 1.93 16.76 7.38
C GLU A 18 1.91 17.03 5.86
N ARG A 19 0.76 16.74 5.20
CA ARG A 19 0.52 16.89 3.75
C ARG A 19 1.31 15.94 2.84
N LYS A 20 1.99 14.93 3.39
CA LYS A 20 2.65 13.88 2.61
C LYS A 20 1.96 12.53 2.84
N PRO A 21 1.88 11.65 1.83
CA PRO A 21 1.44 10.29 2.02
C PRO A 21 2.25 9.59 3.12
N LEU A 22 1.55 8.96 4.06
CA LEU A 22 2.16 8.14 5.08
C LEU A 22 2.66 6.84 4.44
N ALA A 23 3.92 6.53 4.70
CA ALA A 23 4.62 5.37 4.17
C ALA A 23 5.09 4.45 5.31
N PRO A 24 5.03 3.12 5.15
CA PRO A 24 5.78 2.21 6.01
C PRO A 24 7.28 2.46 5.88
N VAL A 25 8.02 2.16 6.94
CA VAL A 25 9.48 2.04 6.85
C VAL A 25 9.79 0.73 6.13
N VAL A 26 10.45 0.80 4.98
CA VAL A 26 10.80 -0.37 4.16
C VAL A 26 12.30 -0.57 4.19
N SER A 27 12.73 -1.79 4.46
CA SER A 27 14.14 -2.16 4.46
C SER A 27 14.69 -2.14 3.04
N LYS A 28 15.81 -1.45 2.85
CA LYS A 28 16.55 -1.41 1.57
C LYS A 28 17.63 -2.47 1.47
N LEU A 29 17.86 -3.23 2.55
CA LEU A 29 19.09 -4.03 2.72
C LEU A 29 19.21 -5.21 1.75
N LEU A 30 18.11 -5.65 1.12
CA LEU A 30 18.08 -6.90 0.35
C LEU A 30 17.55 -6.74 -1.09
N SER A 31 17.11 -5.54 -1.50
CA SER A 31 16.50 -5.34 -2.82
C SER A 31 17.38 -4.51 -3.74
N ILE A 32 17.57 -5.00 -4.96
CA ILE A 32 18.16 -4.23 -6.08
C ILE A 32 17.14 -3.18 -6.59
N GLN A 33 15.86 -3.39 -6.28
CA GLN A 33 14.75 -2.54 -6.68
C GLN A 33 14.37 -1.57 -5.55
N ASP A 34 14.31 -0.27 -5.86
CA ASP A 34 13.74 0.72 -4.96
C ASP A 34 12.22 0.56 -4.90
N TYR A 35 11.68 0.35 -3.70
CA TYR A 35 10.24 0.34 -3.45
C TYR A 35 9.79 1.66 -2.84
N HIS A 36 8.72 2.21 -3.41
CA HIS A 36 8.00 3.35 -2.86
C HIS A 36 6.64 2.87 -2.40
N VAL A 37 6.45 2.74 -1.09
CA VAL A 37 5.22 2.18 -0.53
C VAL A 37 4.46 3.26 0.23
N ILE A 38 3.14 3.30 0.05
CA ILE A 38 2.23 4.12 0.86
C ILE A 38 1.11 3.25 1.43
N TYR A 39 0.50 3.68 2.53
CA TYR A 39 -0.71 3.01 3.03
C TYR A 39 -1.96 3.44 2.25
N GLY A 40 -2.77 2.45 1.86
CA GLY A 40 -4.07 2.64 1.22
C GLY A 40 -5.18 1.90 1.96
N PHE A 41 -6.38 2.47 1.93
CA PHE A 41 -7.55 1.95 2.67
C PHE A 41 -8.75 1.90 1.75
N SER A 42 -9.43 0.76 1.76
CA SER A 42 -10.65 0.53 0.97
C SER A 42 -11.87 1.24 1.54
N ASP A 43 -11.96 1.37 2.87
CA ASP A 43 -13.09 1.97 3.57
C ASP A 43 -12.67 2.62 4.90
N LYS A 44 -13.65 3.22 5.57
CA LYS A 44 -13.47 3.88 6.87
C LYS A 44 -13.16 2.89 7.99
N ILE A 45 -13.64 1.66 7.95
CA ILE A 45 -13.44 0.67 9.02
C ILE A 45 -11.95 0.31 9.12
N HIS A 46 -11.31 0.07 7.97
CA HIS A 46 -9.88 -0.21 7.93
C HIS A 46 -9.04 1.00 8.35
N PHE A 47 -9.45 2.20 7.92
CA PHE A 47 -8.85 3.45 8.38
C PHE A 47 -8.94 3.60 9.90
N ASP A 48 -10.13 3.41 10.48
CA ASP A 48 -10.39 3.56 11.92
C ASP A 48 -9.53 2.59 12.75
N LYS A 49 -9.33 1.37 12.25
CA LYS A 49 -8.45 0.37 12.88
C LYS A 49 -6.99 0.81 12.87
N PHE A 50 -6.50 1.37 11.76
CA PHE A 50 -5.12 1.85 11.67
C PHE A 50 -4.86 3.01 12.63
N ILE A 51 -5.75 4.01 12.66
CA ILE A 51 -5.57 5.19 13.51
C ILE A 51 -5.65 4.87 15.00
N ALA A 52 -6.39 3.83 15.39
CA ALA A 52 -6.44 3.39 16.79
C ALA A 52 -5.08 2.90 17.30
N ASN A 53 -4.21 2.48 16.38
CA ASN A 53 -2.85 2.01 16.65
C ASN A 53 -1.77 3.04 16.24
N TYR A 54 -2.14 4.29 15.95
CA TYR A 54 -1.20 5.33 15.52
C TYR A 54 -1.27 6.54 16.47
N PRO A 55 -0.14 7.01 17.02
CA PRO A 55 -0.13 8.03 18.08
C PRO A 55 -0.44 9.45 17.61
N MET A 56 -0.52 9.69 16.30
CA MET A 56 -0.68 11.02 15.71
C MET A 56 -1.99 11.15 14.92
N PRO A 57 -2.58 12.36 14.83
CA PRO A 57 -3.79 12.58 14.07
C PRO A 57 -3.50 12.43 12.58
N LEU A 58 -4.17 11.46 11.96
CA LEU A 58 -4.09 11.20 10.52
C LEU A 58 -5.38 11.62 9.83
N THR A 59 -5.25 12.20 8.64
CA THR A 59 -6.41 12.59 7.83
C THR A 59 -6.52 11.65 6.63
N PRO A 60 -7.70 11.02 6.39
CA PRO A 60 -7.93 10.26 5.19
C PRO A 60 -7.98 11.22 4.00
N TYR A 61 -7.24 10.90 2.94
CA TYR A 61 -7.23 11.66 1.71
C TYR A 61 -7.76 10.79 0.56
N PRO A 62 -8.75 11.26 -0.23
CA PRO A 62 -9.28 10.50 -1.35
C PRO A 62 -8.19 10.13 -2.35
N LEU A 63 -8.09 8.84 -2.66
CA LEU A 63 -7.21 8.34 -3.70
C LEU A 63 -7.90 8.52 -5.05
N VAL A 64 -7.51 9.59 -5.75
CA VAL A 64 -8.09 9.97 -7.04
C VAL A 64 -7.22 9.53 -8.20
N LYS A 65 -7.83 9.25 -9.35
CA LYS A 65 -7.13 8.83 -10.59
C LYS A 65 -5.94 9.73 -10.95
N ILE A 66 -6.07 11.04 -10.77
CA ILE A 66 -4.99 11.99 -11.09
C ILE A 66 -3.79 11.84 -10.14
N HIS A 67 -4.02 11.53 -8.86
CA HIS A 67 -2.93 11.27 -7.93
C HIS A 67 -2.15 10.02 -8.35
N LEU A 68 -2.87 8.93 -8.63
CA LEU A 68 -2.29 7.66 -9.09
C LEU A 68 -1.47 7.82 -10.38
N LYS A 69 -1.98 8.60 -11.35
CA LYS A 69 -1.25 8.90 -12.59
C LYS A 69 0.03 9.68 -12.33
N ASN A 70 -0.06 10.76 -11.55
CA ASN A 70 1.09 11.61 -11.27
C ASN A 70 2.21 10.84 -10.54
N VAL A 71 1.86 9.92 -9.64
CA VAL A 71 2.83 9.07 -8.92
C VAL A 71 3.59 8.15 -9.89
N ASN A 72 2.93 7.60 -10.90
CA ASN A 72 3.60 6.80 -11.93
C ASN A 72 4.55 7.62 -12.82
N GLU A 73 4.28 8.92 -13.00
CA GLU A 73 5.11 9.81 -13.83
C GLU A 73 6.32 10.40 -13.08
N SER A 74 6.28 10.43 -11.74
CA SER A 74 7.25 11.17 -10.92
C SER A 74 8.26 10.29 -10.17
N VAL A 75 7.95 9.00 -10.00
CA VAL A 75 8.87 8.02 -9.42
C VAL A 75 9.68 7.43 -10.56
N GLY A 76 11.01 7.51 -10.49
CA GLY A 76 11.93 7.09 -11.56
C GLY A 76 11.89 5.58 -11.84
N ASN A 77 13.00 4.87 -11.67
CA ASN A 77 13.04 3.41 -11.92
C ASN A 77 12.51 2.55 -10.76
N GLY A 78 11.89 3.16 -9.75
CA GLY A 78 11.38 2.47 -8.56
C GLY A 78 9.96 1.95 -8.74
N LEU A 79 9.58 0.92 -7.98
CA LEU A 79 8.23 0.35 -8.00
C LEU A 79 7.34 1.00 -6.95
N ASN A 80 6.20 1.54 -7.40
CA ASN A 80 5.18 2.10 -6.52
C ASN A 80 4.19 1.04 -6.06
N LEU A 81 4.13 0.83 -4.75
CA LEU A 81 3.20 -0.11 -4.11
C LEU A 81 2.26 0.62 -3.17
N ILE A 82 1.06 0.07 -3.04
CA ILE A 82 0.06 0.53 -2.06
C ILE A 82 -0.18 -0.65 -1.11
N ALA A 83 0.22 -0.48 0.15
CA ALA A 83 -0.04 -1.43 1.22
C ALA A 83 -1.48 -1.25 1.71
N ILE A 84 -2.32 -2.25 1.45
CA ILE A 84 -3.78 -2.13 1.53
C ILE A 84 -4.28 -2.65 2.88
N ASN A 85 -5.10 -1.81 3.54
CA ASN A 85 -5.84 -2.17 4.75
C ASN A 85 -4.97 -2.65 5.93
N ALA A 86 -3.75 -2.12 6.06
CA ALA A 86 -2.91 -2.35 7.24
C ALA A 86 -3.69 -2.04 8.53
N THR A 87 -3.54 -2.87 9.56
CA THR A 87 -4.19 -2.65 10.86
C THR A 87 -3.43 -1.69 11.77
N GLY A 88 -2.19 -1.36 11.42
CA GLY A 88 -1.31 -0.43 12.12
C GLY A 88 0.06 -0.36 11.45
N PRO A 89 0.98 0.49 11.95
CA PRO A 89 2.31 0.65 11.39
C PRO A 89 3.18 -0.62 11.52
N GLU A 90 2.92 -1.45 12.52
CA GLU A 90 3.68 -2.68 12.83
C GLU A 90 2.84 -3.95 12.58
N ALA A 91 1.86 -3.88 11.68
CA ALA A 91 1.11 -5.06 11.28
C ALA A 91 2.06 -6.13 10.72
N VAL A 92 1.99 -7.36 11.27
CA VAL A 92 2.94 -8.45 10.96
C VAL A 92 3.06 -8.71 9.46
N GLU A 93 1.93 -8.71 8.76
CA GLU A 93 1.88 -8.86 7.31
C GLU A 93 0.83 -7.90 6.73
N VAL A 94 1.15 -7.29 5.59
CA VAL A 94 0.24 -6.40 4.86
C VAL A 94 0.32 -6.73 3.37
N LEU A 95 -0.83 -6.98 2.74
CA LEU A 95 -0.90 -7.20 1.30
C LEU A 95 -0.77 -5.88 0.54
N ALA A 96 -0.13 -5.93 -0.62
CA ALA A 96 0.08 -4.77 -1.45
C ALA A 96 -0.19 -5.06 -2.92
N ALA A 97 -0.65 -4.02 -3.61
CA ALA A 97 -0.81 -3.99 -5.06
C ALA A 97 0.08 -2.88 -5.63
N THR A 98 0.42 -3.00 -6.90
CA THR A 98 1.09 -1.91 -7.62
C THR A 98 0.16 -0.72 -7.79
N ASN A 99 0.74 0.47 -7.88
CA ASN A 99 -0.01 1.69 -8.18
C ASN A 99 -0.72 1.62 -9.55
N LEU A 100 -0.17 0.85 -10.50
CA LEU A 100 -0.79 0.61 -11.82
C LEU A 100 -2.04 -0.25 -11.70
N GLU A 101 -1.99 -1.38 -10.98
CA GLU A 101 -3.16 -2.24 -10.76
C GLU A 101 -4.30 -1.49 -10.05
N VAL A 102 -3.96 -0.65 -9.07
CA VAL A 102 -4.93 0.22 -8.40
C VAL A 102 -5.51 1.27 -9.36
N LEU A 103 -4.68 1.90 -10.20
CA LEU A 103 -5.15 2.84 -11.22
C LEU A 103 -6.12 2.17 -12.20
N GLU A 104 -5.79 0.97 -12.69
CA GLU A 104 -6.67 0.21 -13.59
C GLU A 104 -7.99 -0.12 -12.91
N ALA A 105 -7.98 -0.61 -11.67
CA ALA A 105 -9.21 -0.86 -10.92
C ALA A 105 -10.06 0.40 -10.75
N HIS A 106 -9.44 1.56 -10.50
CA HIS A 106 -10.15 2.84 -10.48
C HIS A 106 -10.72 3.23 -11.84
N ILE A 107 -10.00 3.00 -12.94
CA ILE A 107 -10.45 3.29 -14.30
C ILE A 107 -11.66 2.44 -14.66
N HIS A 108 -11.59 1.14 -14.35
CA HIS A 108 -12.60 0.14 -14.73
C HIS A 108 -13.66 -0.12 -13.66
N HIS A 109 -13.62 0.60 -12.54
CA HIS A 109 -14.54 0.43 -11.41
C HIS A 109 -14.54 -0.99 -10.83
N HIS A 110 -13.36 -1.61 -10.74
CA HIS A 110 -13.21 -2.90 -10.06
C HIS A 110 -13.14 -2.69 -8.55
N ASP A 111 -13.89 -3.50 -7.80
CA ASP A 111 -13.86 -3.49 -6.34
C ASP A 111 -12.65 -4.20 -5.74
N GLN A 112 -11.88 -4.93 -6.56
CA GLN A 112 -10.71 -5.68 -6.13
C GLN A 112 -9.51 -5.44 -7.07
N VAL A 113 -8.32 -5.58 -6.49
CA VAL A 113 -7.02 -5.60 -7.15
C VAL A 113 -6.26 -6.87 -6.75
N PRO A 114 -5.33 -7.37 -7.58
CA PRO A 114 -4.47 -8.47 -7.19
C PRO A 114 -3.52 -8.06 -6.04
N ALA A 115 -3.31 -8.95 -5.07
CA ALA A 115 -2.30 -8.80 -4.02
C ALA A 115 -0.92 -9.28 -4.51
N SER A 116 -0.37 -8.57 -5.49
CA SER A 116 0.88 -8.95 -6.17
C SER A 116 2.12 -8.89 -5.27
N TYR A 117 2.03 -8.22 -4.12
CA TYR A 117 3.12 -8.09 -3.14
C TYR A 117 2.60 -8.30 -1.72
N ARG A 118 3.54 -8.61 -0.82
CA ARG A 118 3.32 -8.60 0.62
C ARG A 118 4.46 -7.88 1.32
N LEU A 119 4.11 -7.18 2.39
CA LEU A 119 5.03 -6.54 3.30
C LEU A 119 5.05 -7.36 4.59
N LYS A 120 6.22 -7.85 5.00
CA LYS A 120 6.40 -8.54 6.28
C LYS A 120 7.19 -7.67 7.25
N PHE A 121 6.60 -7.37 8.39
CA PHE A 121 7.24 -6.55 9.41
C PHE A 121 8.32 -7.36 10.14
N ASP A 122 9.51 -6.79 10.20
CA ASP A 122 10.62 -7.33 10.97
C ASP A 122 10.81 -6.48 12.22
N SER A 123 10.54 -7.09 13.38
CA SER A 123 10.64 -6.42 14.68
C SER A 123 12.06 -6.08 15.08
N GLU A 124 13.08 -6.76 14.55
CA GLU A 124 14.48 -6.47 14.87
C GLU A 124 14.94 -5.20 14.16
N THR A 125 14.55 -5.04 12.90
CA THR A 125 14.92 -3.87 12.09
C THR A 125 13.89 -2.74 12.12
N GLN A 126 12.71 -2.99 12.70
CA GLN A 126 11.57 -2.06 12.74
C GLN A 126 11.18 -1.57 11.34
N ALA A 127 11.25 -2.47 10.37
CA ALA A 127 11.02 -2.18 8.96
C ALA A 127 10.32 -3.36 8.28
N TYR A 128 9.63 -3.07 7.16
CA TYR A 128 9.05 -4.10 6.33
C TYR A 128 10.04 -4.61 5.29
N HIS A 129 10.01 -5.92 5.06
CA HIS A 129 10.57 -6.55 3.87
C HIS A 129 9.45 -6.72 2.84
N VAL A 130 9.72 -6.30 1.60
CA VAL A 130 8.80 -6.46 0.48
C VAL A 130 9.11 -7.78 -0.20
N GLU A 131 8.10 -8.62 -0.38
CA GLU A 131 8.18 -9.86 -1.13
C GLU A 131 7.14 -9.82 -2.25
N GLU A 132 7.52 -10.32 -3.42
CA GLU A 132 6.53 -10.66 -4.44
C GLU A 132 5.65 -11.79 -3.89
N SER A 133 4.33 -11.63 -4.02
CA SER A 133 3.41 -12.73 -3.75
C SER A 133 3.52 -13.70 -4.93
N LEU A 134 4.44 -14.66 -4.81
CA LEU A 134 4.65 -15.69 -5.82
C LEU A 134 3.33 -16.43 -6.12
N VAL A 135 3.04 -16.51 -7.42
CA VAL A 135 1.95 -17.27 -8.06
C VAL A 135 2.24 -18.77 -8.02
#